data_AF-A0A367YSA7-F1
#
_entry.id   AF-A0A367YSA7-F1
#
_cell.length_a   1.000
_cell.length_b   1.000
_cell.length_c   1.000
_cell.angle_alpha   90.00
_cell.angle_beta   90.00
_cell.angle_gamma   90.00
#
_symmetry.space_group_name_H-M   'P 1'
#
loop_
_entity.id
_entity.type
_entity.pdbx_description
1 polymer ?
#
loop_
_entity_poly.entity_id
_entity_poly.type
_entity_poly.pdbx_seq_one_letter_code
_entity_poly.pdbx_strand_id
1 'polypeptide(L)'
;MYQQQVSPWEILQETTMVKWVNTKLIEDTISPQTPTSTYSNIPETINNLTDDLQDSLVLTKLVNRIIYEITLNPDHPMNAQKSKLYYLTPIYKKPTFKLQKLENLLDLLKFLNLILGINVVSISPENIFDGDLKLSLGLVWSLFIFNASSCFPGNPSYMTIKTILLKWLNGILKDKTIKNFSKDWAVEPEVTIYEIVSHYDPLAPAGMDLPALMNYLEDSIALPKFIDPEDFQYTDEKCIIVYLIELYKIFEIEKSYNEVEVDLLLRFDDVIKSTLAIFKLKSTYESKALKFSKQLNTLINQLTLDYDNLQVDFTTDLQNCLKLLENSIIDPKKLAAFQNNFDILNIKLTSLVNILQRFQNFRCDIKPELMYLSYPEIIQILGNIKVALQSFGPNIDYVPASKTLNIDPISTKLDQLISLDSKFLDQARQVIAAVNSDLLFTKLNILKSAKPKNELVRAECQITVEYFLGFSHKLDLFEASLKSRITSKYIEPTELPEVDVTPELFNQFKAVLSRHNNCRHDELFRVMLEEVVTPEFSSRKLELFTRLIPIKSSPISPNDSNFDLLSSTSFEDDDVFDELQQRLDSHLLLTNDKIYDIKEFIRRFENGFKL
;
A
#
# COMPACT_ATOMS: atom_id res chain seq x y z
N MET A 1 -16.17 -45.41 33.67
CA MET A 1 -14.76 -45.04 33.44
C MET A 1 -14.45 -43.88 34.37
N TYR A 2 -13.39 -44.00 35.16
CA TYR A 2 -13.00 -43.04 36.18
C TYR A 2 -12.79 -41.65 35.56
N GLN A 3 -13.66 -40.68 35.85
CA GLN A 3 -13.33 -39.26 35.68
C GLN A 3 -12.24 -38.97 36.72
N GLN A 4 -10.98 -38.84 36.27
CA GLN A 4 -9.92 -38.30 37.11
C GLN A 4 -10.36 -36.89 37.52
N GLN A 5 -10.44 -36.65 38.83
CA GLN A 5 -10.59 -35.28 39.35
C GLN A 5 -9.40 -34.47 38.85
N VAL A 6 -9.66 -33.54 37.93
CA VAL A 6 -8.67 -32.58 37.43
C VAL A 6 -8.16 -31.79 38.63
N SER A 7 -6.84 -31.75 38.80
CA SER A 7 -6.25 -31.06 39.94
C SER A 7 -6.38 -29.55 39.75
N PRO A 8 -6.61 -28.75 40.81
CA PRO A 8 -6.76 -27.28 40.67
C PRO A 8 -5.59 -26.59 39.96
N TRP A 9 -4.36 -27.09 40.12
CA TRP A 9 -3.18 -26.57 39.43
C TRP A 9 -3.18 -26.87 37.91
N GLU A 10 -3.82 -27.96 37.47
CA GLU A 10 -3.92 -28.30 36.05
C GLU A 10 -4.82 -27.32 35.32
N ILE A 11 -5.94 -26.92 35.96
CA ILE A 11 -6.87 -25.92 35.44
C ILE A 11 -6.17 -24.56 35.32
N LEU A 12 -5.44 -24.15 36.35
CA LEU A 12 -4.72 -22.87 36.33
C LEU A 12 -3.64 -22.83 35.23
N GLN A 13 -2.85 -23.91 35.09
CA GLN A 13 -1.87 -24.01 34.01
C GLN A 13 -2.56 -24.02 32.64
N GLU A 14 -3.72 -24.66 32.50
CA GLU A 14 -4.51 -24.65 31.26
C GLU A 14 -4.94 -23.23 30.88
N THR A 15 -5.56 -22.49 31.79
CA THR A 15 -5.99 -21.10 31.55
C THR A 15 -4.82 -20.22 31.12
N THR A 16 -3.67 -20.32 31.81
CA THR A 16 -2.48 -19.53 31.49
C THR A 16 -1.92 -19.89 30.10
N MET A 17 -1.82 -21.18 29.80
CA MET A 17 -1.29 -21.66 28.52
C MET A 17 -2.25 -21.35 27.35
N VAL A 18 -3.56 -21.43 27.55
CA VAL A 18 -4.57 -21.04 26.55
C VAL A 18 -4.43 -19.56 26.20
N LYS A 19 -4.31 -18.67 27.20
CA LYS A 19 -4.08 -17.23 26.98
C LYS A 19 -2.78 -16.98 26.19
N TRP A 20 -1.70 -17.70 26.52
CA TRP A 20 -0.44 -17.62 25.78
C TRP A 20 -0.58 -18.10 24.33
N VAL A 21 -1.20 -19.26 24.09
CA VAL A 21 -1.43 -19.79 22.74
C VAL A 21 -2.27 -18.81 21.92
N ASN A 22 -3.37 -18.31 22.48
CA ASN A 22 -4.24 -17.35 21.82
C ASN A 22 -3.49 -16.09 21.39
N THR A 23 -2.63 -15.56 22.26
CA THR A 23 -1.79 -14.40 21.91
C THR A 23 -0.95 -14.67 20.67
N LYS A 24 -0.31 -15.85 20.59
CA LYS A 24 0.50 -16.25 19.43
C LYS A 24 -0.31 -16.54 18.16
N LEU A 25 -1.50 -17.12 18.30
CA LEU A 25 -2.40 -17.33 17.16
C LEU A 25 -2.91 -15.99 16.59
N ILE A 26 -3.27 -15.05 17.47
CA ILE A 26 -3.72 -13.71 17.09
C ILE A 26 -2.59 -12.94 16.39
N GLU A 27 -1.38 -12.97 16.94
CA GLU A 27 -0.20 -12.36 16.31
C GLU A 27 0.06 -12.87 14.88
N ASP A 28 -0.11 -14.19 14.65
CA ASP A 28 0.05 -14.81 13.33
C ASP A 28 -1.10 -14.43 12.37
N THR A 29 -2.33 -14.27 12.88
CA THR A 29 -3.49 -13.80 12.09
C THR A 29 -3.32 -12.33 11.69
N ILE A 30 -2.86 -11.47 12.60
CA ILE A 30 -2.66 -10.03 12.36
C ILE A 30 -1.49 -9.77 11.40
N SER A 31 -0.45 -10.61 11.45
CA SER A 31 0.72 -10.53 10.56
C SER A 31 0.91 -11.85 9.80
N PRO A 32 0.16 -12.07 8.71
CA PRO A 32 0.14 -13.35 7.99
C PRO A 32 1.42 -13.56 7.18
N GLN A 33 2.47 -14.02 7.86
CA GLN A 33 3.78 -14.29 7.27
C GLN A 33 4.13 -15.78 7.24
N THR A 34 3.31 -16.62 7.86
CA THR A 34 3.45 -18.08 7.84
C THR A 34 2.49 -18.72 6.83
N PRO A 35 2.80 -19.91 6.26
CA PRO A 35 1.91 -20.60 5.32
C PRO A 35 0.54 -20.95 5.89
N THR A 36 0.45 -21.10 7.22
CA THR A 36 -0.76 -21.45 7.95
C THR A 36 -1.65 -20.26 8.30
N SER A 37 -1.14 -19.03 8.22
CA SER A 37 -1.88 -17.81 8.53
C SER A 37 -3.11 -17.58 7.63
N THR A 38 -3.13 -18.16 6.42
CA THR A 38 -4.22 -18.02 5.45
C THR A 38 -5.26 -19.15 5.52
N TYR A 39 -5.12 -20.10 6.44
CA TYR A 39 -6.01 -21.25 6.50
C TYR A 39 -7.29 -20.91 7.27
N SER A 40 -8.38 -20.72 6.53
CA SER A 40 -9.71 -20.39 7.08
C SER A 40 -10.32 -21.43 8.04
N ASN A 41 -9.74 -22.64 8.13
CA ASN A 41 -10.29 -23.73 8.95
C ASN A 41 -9.60 -23.87 10.31
N ILE A 42 -8.60 -23.03 10.60
CA ILE A 42 -7.92 -23.03 11.89
C ILE A 42 -8.57 -21.95 12.74
N PRO A 43 -9.09 -22.26 13.94
CA PRO A 43 -9.67 -21.24 14.80
C PRO A 43 -8.62 -20.19 15.18
N GLU A 44 -9.06 -18.94 15.32
CA GLU A 44 -8.17 -17.82 15.71
C GLU A 44 -7.82 -17.86 17.19
N THR A 45 -8.69 -18.45 18.01
CA THR A 45 -8.51 -18.67 19.45
C THR A 45 -8.99 -20.06 19.84
N ILE A 46 -8.37 -20.63 20.86
CA ILE A 46 -8.78 -21.86 21.53
C ILE A 46 -9.42 -21.54 22.89
N ASN A 47 -10.32 -22.41 23.32
CA ASN A 47 -10.99 -22.35 24.62
C ASN A 47 -10.31 -23.28 25.63
N ASN A 48 -9.86 -24.46 25.18
CA ASN A 48 -9.22 -25.46 26.05
C ASN A 48 -8.11 -26.22 25.31
N LEU A 49 -7.28 -26.96 26.04
CA LEU A 49 -6.20 -27.74 25.43
C LEU A 49 -6.63 -29.17 25.07
N THR A 50 -7.76 -29.66 25.59
CA THR A 50 -8.21 -31.05 25.43
C THR A 50 -8.94 -31.30 24.10
N ASP A 51 -9.72 -30.34 23.63
CA ASP A 51 -10.57 -30.47 22.44
C ASP A 51 -9.96 -29.77 21.23
N ASP A 52 -9.46 -28.54 21.43
CA ASP A 52 -9.04 -27.67 20.31
C ASP A 52 -7.68 -28.09 19.70
N LEU A 53 -6.94 -29.00 20.33
CA LEU A 53 -5.63 -29.48 19.84
C LEU A 53 -5.70 -30.83 19.10
N GLN A 54 -6.88 -31.48 19.07
CA GLN A 54 -7.03 -32.87 18.61
C GLN A 54 -6.68 -33.11 17.14
N ASP A 55 -6.68 -32.08 16.29
CA ASP A 55 -6.46 -32.20 14.85
C ASP A 55 -5.08 -31.72 14.38
N SER A 56 -4.22 -31.30 15.32
CA SER A 56 -2.91 -30.67 15.16
C SER A 56 -2.89 -29.30 14.45
N LEU A 57 -4.00 -28.81 13.91
CA LEU A 57 -3.97 -27.63 13.04
C LEU A 57 -3.57 -26.38 13.83
N VAL A 58 -4.14 -26.21 15.02
CA VAL A 58 -3.78 -25.14 15.95
C VAL A 58 -2.30 -25.23 16.33
N LEU A 59 -1.82 -26.42 16.71
CA LEU A 59 -0.43 -26.65 17.09
C LEU A 59 0.53 -26.36 15.94
N THR A 60 0.16 -26.73 14.71
CA THR A 60 0.96 -26.47 13.51
C THR A 60 1.07 -24.97 13.25
N LYS A 61 -0.04 -24.22 13.39
CA LYS A 61 -0.06 -22.75 13.28
C LYS A 61 0.83 -22.10 14.35
N LEU A 62 0.70 -22.53 15.60
CA LEU A 62 1.53 -22.07 16.71
C LEU A 62 3.03 -22.33 16.46
N VAL A 63 3.39 -23.54 16.04
CA VAL A 63 4.78 -23.91 15.75
C VAL A 63 5.36 -23.07 14.61
N ASN A 64 4.60 -22.84 13.55
CA ASN A 64 5.04 -21.99 12.45
C ASN A 64 5.25 -20.54 12.89
N ARG A 65 4.41 -20.03 13.80
CA ARG A 65 4.61 -18.70 14.38
C ARG A 65 5.89 -18.61 15.20
N ILE A 66 6.17 -19.60 16.05
CA ILE A 66 7.42 -19.66 16.82
C ILE A 66 8.64 -19.72 15.89
N ILE A 67 8.57 -20.51 14.82
CA ILE A 67 9.63 -20.57 13.79
C ILE A 67 9.84 -19.20 13.16
N TYR A 68 8.77 -18.49 12.82
CA TYR A 68 8.85 -17.15 12.25
C TYR A 68 9.57 -16.17 13.19
N GLU A 69 9.23 -16.17 14.49
CA GLU A 69 9.90 -15.35 15.52
C GLU A 69 11.40 -15.66 15.60
N ILE A 70 11.77 -16.94 15.50
CA ILE A 70 13.18 -17.36 15.46
C ILE A 70 13.88 -16.85 14.19
N THR A 71 13.22 -16.86 13.04
CA THR A 71 13.83 -16.36 11.78
C THR A 71 14.04 -14.85 11.76
N LEU A 72 13.32 -14.10 12.60
CA LEU A 72 13.52 -12.65 12.74
C LEU A 72 14.83 -12.32 13.47
N ASN A 73 15.39 -13.25 14.25
CA ASN A 73 16.64 -13.07 14.98
C ASN A 73 17.82 -13.70 14.20
N PRO A 74 18.64 -12.94 13.46
CA PRO A 74 19.68 -13.48 12.59
C PRO A 74 20.76 -14.27 13.35
N ASP A 75 20.99 -13.92 14.63
CA ASP A 75 22.04 -14.49 15.48
C ASP A 75 21.59 -15.79 16.19
N HIS A 76 20.35 -16.23 15.97
CA HIS A 76 19.84 -17.46 16.58
C HIS A 76 20.59 -18.70 16.04
N PRO A 77 21.04 -19.64 16.89
CA PRO A 77 21.88 -20.77 16.50
C PRO A 77 21.20 -21.71 15.49
N MET A 78 19.88 -21.81 15.52
CA MET A 78 19.13 -22.61 14.54
C MET A 78 19.16 -22.03 13.11
N ASN A 79 19.42 -20.71 12.95
CA ASN A 79 19.61 -20.10 11.63
C ASN A 79 20.99 -20.42 11.03
N ALA A 80 21.98 -20.77 11.87
CA ALA A 80 23.33 -21.18 11.47
C ALA A 80 23.49 -22.70 11.29
N GLN A 81 22.52 -23.51 11.74
CA GLN A 81 22.56 -24.96 11.61
C GLN A 81 22.38 -25.43 10.15
N LYS A 82 23.06 -26.52 9.77
CA LYS A 82 22.99 -27.12 8.42
C LYS A 82 21.60 -27.62 8.03
N SER A 83 20.74 -27.91 9.01
CA SER A 83 19.32 -28.23 8.80
C SER A 83 18.56 -26.94 8.54
N LYS A 84 18.17 -26.73 7.28
CA LYS A 84 17.35 -25.58 6.87
C LYS A 84 16.06 -25.57 7.70
N LEU A 85 15.86 -24.57 8.54
CA LEU A 85 14.58 -24.36 9.24
C LEU A 85 13.49 -24.13 8.18
N TYR A 86 12.34 -24.80 8.32
CA TYR A 86 11.22 -24.66 7.39
C TYR A 86 9.89 -24.72 8.13
N TYR A 87 8.85 -24.12 7.53
CA TYR A 87 7.51 -24.15 8.08
C TYR A 87 6.84 -25.52 7.86
N LEU A 88 6.21 -26.04 8.90
CA LEU A 88 5.44 -27.28 8.84
C LEU A 88 4.13 -27.04 8.08
N THR A 89 3.84 -27.91 7.11
CA THR A 89 2.55 -27.92 6.41
C THR A 89 1.78 -29.16 6.86
N PRO A 90 0.54 -29.03 7.36
CA PRO A 90 -0.22 -30.20 7.80
C PRO A 90 -0.53 -31.12 6.61
N ILE A 91 -0.45 -32.42 6.83
CA ILE A 91 -0.75 -33.46 5.82
C ILE A 91 -2.20 -33.30 5.33
N TYR A 92 -3.12 -33.10 6.27
CA TYR A 92 -4.55 -32.89 6.00
C TYR A 92 -4.98 -31.51 6.49
N LYS A 93 -5.48 -30.68 5.57
CA LYS A 93 -5.95 -29.31 5.86
C LYS A 93 -7.37 -29.23 6.44
N LYS A 94 -8.14 -30.31 6.32
CA LYS A 94 -9.52 -30.47 6.84
C LYS A 94 -9.71 -31.90 7.35
N PRO A 95 -9.04 -32.31 8.45
CA PRO A 95 -9.08 -33.68 8.93
C PRO A 95 -10.44 -33.98 9.59
N THR A 96 -11.23 -34.87 8.99
CA THR A 96 -12.54 -35.29 9.53
C THR A 96 -12.46 -36.65 10.21
N PHE A 97 -11.65 -37.56 9.67
CA PHE A 97 -11.49 -38.90 10.21
C PHE A 97 -10.41 -38.94 11.31
N LYS A 98 -10.61 -39.78 12.34
CA LYS A 98 -9.63 -40.00 13.43
C LYS A 98 -8.22 -40.29 12.90
N LEU A 99 -8.10 -41.15 11.88
CA LEU A 99 -6.82 -41.49 11.27
C LEU A 99 -6.09 -40.25 10.71
N GLN A 100 -6.80 -39.36 10.02
CA GLN A 100 -6.22 -38.13 9.46
C GLN A 100 -5.69 -37.20 10.55
N LYS A 101 -6.44 -37.05 11.65
CA LYS A 101 -6.03 -36.26 12.82
C LYS A 101 -4.78 -36.84 13.49
N LEU A 102 -4.72 -38.17 13.66
CA LEU A 102 -3.55 -38.86 14.23
C LEU A 102 -2.31 -38.75 13.35
N GLU A 103 -2.44 -38.87 12.02
CA GLU A 103 -1.31 -38.72 11.09
C GLU A 103 -0.72 -37.30 11.12
N ASN A 104 -1.60 -36.31 11.16
CA ASN A 104 -1.25 -34.90 11.34
C ASN A 104 -0.49 -34.66 12.67
N LEU A 105 -1.00 -35.19 13.79
CA LEU A 105 -0.34 -35.10 15.10
C LEU A 105 1.01 -35.85 15.13
N LEU A 106 1.10 -37.01 14.48
CA LEU A 106 2.34 -37.77 14.38
C LEU A 106 3.42 -36.99 13.62
N ASP A 107 3.05 -36.34 12.52
CA ASP A 107 3.98 -35.52 11.73
C ASP A 107 4.48 -34.32 12.52
N LEU A 108 3.57 -33.62 13.22
CA LEU A 108 3.92 -32.55 14.14
C LEU A 108 4.92 -33.01 15.21
N LEU A 109 4.64 -34.10 15.94
CA LEU A 109 5.52 -34.59 17.01
C LEU A 109 6.91 -35.00 16.48
N LYS A 110 6.97 -35.61 15.29
CA LYS A 110 8.24 -35.90 14.60
C LYS A 110 8.99 -34.62 14.25
N PHE A 111 8.29 -33.61 13.74
CA PHE A 111 8.89 -32.33 13.41
C PHE A 111 9.46 -31.63 14.65
N LEU A 112 8.72 -31.61 15.77
CA LEU A 112 9.20 -31.05 17.04
C LEU A 112 10.49 -31.74 17.53
N ASN A 113 10.54 -33.07 17.48
CA ASN A 113 11.68 -33.84 17.95
C ASN A 113 12.90 -33.73 17.01
N LEU A 114 12.69 -33.93 15.71
CA LEU A 114 13.79 -34.05 14.73
C LEU A 114 14.31 -32.71 14.22
N ILE A 115 13.44 -31.70 14.09
CA ILE A 115 13.80 -30.40 13.50
C ILE A 115 14.01 -29.34 14.58
N LEU A 116 13.10 -29.23 15.54
CA LEU A 116 13.21 -28.24 16.63
C LEU A 116 14.03 -28.74 17.83
N GLY A 117 14.33 -30.04 17.90
CA GLY A 117 15.07 -30.63 19.02
C GLY A 117 14.30 -30.63 20.35
N ILE A 118 12.98 -30.50 20.30
CA ILE A 118 12.11 -30.48 21.49
C ILE A 118 11.83 -31.93 21.89
N ASN A 119 12.17 -32.29 23.14
CA ASN A 119 11.95 -33.64 23.63
C ASN A 119 10.47 -33.92 23.93
N VAL A 120 9.80 -34.60 23.01
CA VAL A 120 8.39 -35.03 23.12
C VAL A 120 8.23 -36.56 23.22
N VAL A 121 9.29 -37.29 23.61
CA VAL A 121 9.33 -38.77 23.57
C VAL A 121 8.25 -39.44 24.45
N SER A 122 7.76 -38.75 25.48
CA SER A 122 6.71 -39.26 26.38
C SER A 122 5.28 -39.00 25.89
N ILE A 123 5.09 -38.40 24.72
CA ILE A 123 3.78 -37.97 24.20
C ILE A 123 3.49 -38.71 22.89
N SER A 124 2.39 -39.45 22.84
CA SER A 124 1.93 -40.09 21.60
C SER A 124 0.80 -39.26 20.95
N PRO A 125 0.58 -39.37 19.62
CA PRO A 125 -0.53 -38.72 18.94
C PRO A 125 -1.90 -39.05 19.56
N GLU A 126 -2.09 -40.27 20.04
CA GLU A 126 -3.32 -40.73 20.67
C GLU A 126 -3.61 -39.96 21.96
N ASN A 127 -2.59 -39.61 22.74
CA ASN A 127 -2.76 -38.87 23.99
C ASN A 127 -3.32 -37.46 23.74
N ILE A 128 -2.88 -36.80 22.67
CA ILE A 128 -3.38 -35.47 22.29
C ILE A 128 -4.77 -35.59 21.65
N PHE A 129 -4.99 -36.59 20.81
CA PHE A 129 -6.28 -36.83 20.17
C PHE A 129 -7.38 -37.19 21.18
N ASP A 130 -7.07 -38.01 22.19
CA ASP A 130 -8.03 -38.42 23.23
C ASP A 130 -8.21 -37.34 24.32
N GLY A 131 -7.48 -36.21 24.24
CA GLY A 131 -7.64 -35.06 25.14
C GLY A 131 -7.03 -35.26 26.53
N ASP A 132 -5.91 -35.96 26.67
CA ASP A 132 -5.19 -36.06 27.94
C ASP A 132 -4.61 -34.68 28.33
N LEU A 133 -5.29 -34.00 29.25
CA LEU A 133 -4.93 -32.64 29.68
C LEU A 133 -3.48 -32.54 30.14
N LYS A 134 -3.00 -33.52 30.92
CA LYS A 134 -1.65 -33.47 31.51
C LYS A 134 -0.56 -33.56 30.44
N LEU A 135 -0.76 -34.42 29.45
CA LEU A 135 0.19 -34.56 28.34
C LEU A 135 0.07 -33.41 27.34
N SER A 136 -1.14 -32.88 27.12
CA SER A 136 -1.36 -31.68 26.30
C SER A 136 -0.71 -30.44 26.93
N LEU A 137 -0.85 -30.26 28.25
CA LEU A 137 -0.11 -29.26 29.02
C LEU A 137 1.41 -29.45 28.91
N GLY A 138 1.89 -30.70 29.01
CA GLY A 138 3.30 -31.02 28.84
C GLY A 138 3.86 -30.63 27.46
N LEU A 139 3.05 -30.82 26.41
CA LEU A 139 3.39 -30.44 25.04
C LEU A 139 3.46 -28.92 24.89
N VAL A 140 2.39 -28.20 25.26
CA VAL A 140 2.30 -26.74 25.14
C VAL A 140 3.37 -26.06 26.00
N TRP A 141 3.64 -26.58 27.20
CA TRP A 141 4.74 -26.12 28.06
C TRP A 141 6.10 -26.26 27.37
N SER A 142 6.35 -27.38 26.70
CA SER A 142 7.62 -27.60 25.99
C SER A 142 7.79 -26.61 24.84
N LEU A 143 6.71 -26.27 24.13
CA LEU A 143 6.69 -25.21 23.11
C LEU A 143 6.92 -23.82 23.71
N PHE A 144 6.27 -23.51 24.83
CA PHE A 144 6.46 -22.25 25.56
C PHE A 144 7.93 -22.06 25.95
N ILE A 145 8.55 -23.07 26.58
CA ILE A 145 9.95 -23.00 26.99
C ILE A 145 10.88 -22.84 25.79
N PHE A 146 10.64 -23.59 24.71
CA PHE A 146 11.42 -23.45 23.50
C PHE A 146 11.35 -22.02 22.94
N ASN A 147 10.15 -21.44 22.84
CA ASN A 147 9.98 -20.06 22.39
C ASN A 147 10.64 -19.06 23.34
N ALA A 148 10.44 -19.22 24.65
CA ALA A 148 11.05 -18.36 25.65
C ALA A 148 12.57 -18.39 25.56
N SER A 149 13.19 -19.58 25.51
CA SER A 149 14.64 -19.75 25.38
C SER A 149 15.20 -19.03 24.17
N SER A 150 14.49 -19.01 23.04
CA SER A 150 14.89 -18.29 21.83
C SER A 150 14.97 -16.77 22.00
N CYS A 151 14.23 -16.20 22.94
CA CYS A 151 14.30 -14.77 23.27
C CYS A 151 15.54 -14.42 24.12
N PHE A 152 16.09 -15.36 24.89
CA PHE A 152 17.23 -15.11 25.77
C PHE A 152 18.57 -15.29 25.03
N PRO A 153 19.58 -14.45 25.32
CA PRO A 153 20.93 -14.63 24.78
C PRO A 153 21.49 -16.02 25.10
N GLY A 154 21.98 -16.72 24.07
CA GLY A 154 22.62 -18.03 24.23
C GLY A 154 21.67 -19.23 24.36
N ASN A 155 20.35 -19.04 24.19
CA ASN A 155 19.34 -20.11 24.19
C ASN A 155 19.41 -21.00 25.44
N PRO A 156 19.30 -20.41 26.64
CA PRO A 156 19.46 -21.10 27.91
C PRO A 156 18.41 -22.20 28.10
N SER A 157 18.79 -23.23 28.86
CA SER A 157 17.84 -24.23 29.35
C SER A 157 16.85 -23.62 30.36
N TYR A 158 15.71 -24.27 30.56
CA TYR A 158 14.70 -23.84 31.55
C TYR A 158 15.31 -23.54 32.95
N MET A 159 16.19 -24.41 33.46
CA MET A 159 16.84 -24.19 34.76
C MET A 159 17.74 -22.93 34.77
N THR A 160 18.37 -22.65 33.63
CA THR A 160 19.18 -21.45 33.46
C THR A 160 18.30 -20.20 33.40
N ILE A 161 17.17 -20.25 32.69
CA ILE A 161 16.16 -19.16 32.68
C ILE A 161 15.68 -18.88 34.11
N LYS A 162 15.32 -19.91 34.88
CA LYS A 162 14.95 -19.75 36.30
C LYS A 162 16.04 -19.03 37.10
N THR A 163 17.29 -19.42 36.89
CA THR A 163 18.43 -18.80 37.58
C THR A 163 18.61 -17.34 37.16
N ILE A 164 18.41 -17.02 35.88
CA ILE A 164 18.44 -15.64 35.36
C ILE A 164 17.34 -14.82 36.03
N LEU A 165 16.09 -15.30 36.03
CA LEU A 165 14.96 -14.61 36.65
C LEU A 165 15.16 -14.41 38.16
N LEU A 166 15.65 -15.41 38.89
CA LEU A 166 15.96 -15.27 40.32
C LEU A 166 17.05 -14.22 40.57
N LYS A 167 18.10 -14.18 39.73
CA LYS A 167 19.17 -13.17 39.85
C LYS A 167 18.65 -11.78 39.52
N TRP A 168 17.80 -11.67 38.49
CA TRP A 168 17.18 -10.42 38.08
C TRP A 168 16.29 -9.85 39.18
N LEU A 169 15.34 -10.66 39.69
CA LEU A 169 14.46 -10.27 40.78
C LEU A 169 15.24 -9.84 42.03
N ASN A 170 16.19 -10.66 42.49
CA ASN A 170 16.98 -10.34 43.68
C ASN A 170 17.99 -9.20 43.46
N GLY A 171 18.22 -8.77 42.22
CA GLY A 171 18.99 -7.57 41.91
C GLY A 171 18.16 -6.28 42.07
N ILE A 172 16.84 -6.38 41.89
CA ILE A 172 15.90 -5.26 41.99
C ILE A 172 15.34 -5.13 43.40
N LEU A 173 14.86 -6.25 43.96
CA LEU A 173 14.21 -6.29 45.27
C LEU A 173 15.25 -6.01 46.37
N LYS A 174 15.00 -4.99 47.20
CA LYS A 174 15.93 -4.54 48.24
C LYS A 174 15.65 -5.21 49.59
N ASP A 175 14.38 -5.35 49.93
CA ASP A 175 13.94 -5.77 51.26
C ASP A 175 13.45 -7.23 51.30
N LYS A 176 13.22 -7.84 50.13
CA LYS A 176 12.74 -9.22 49.98
C LYS A 176 13.66 -10.04 49.08
N THR A 177 14.04 -11.24 49.53
CA THR A 177 14.80 -12.20 48.71
C THR A 177 13.90 -13.34 48.26
N ILE A 178 13.76 -13.51 46.95
CA ILE A 178 12.98 -14.59 46.33
C ILE A 178 13.88 -15.78 46.04
N LYS A 179 13.51 -16.97 46.54
CA LYS A 179 14.22 -18.24 46.35
C LYS A 179 13.46 -19.22 45.49
N ASN A 180 12.15 -19.07 45.36
CA ASN A 180 11.29 -19.92 44.55
C ASN A 180 10.18 -19.12 43.85
N PHE A 181 9.59 -19.70 42.80
CA PHE A 181 8.47 -19.11 42.05
C PHE A 181 7.11 -19.67 42.49
N SER A 182 6.99 -20.16 43.72
CA SER A 182 5.72 -20.68 44.26
C SER A 182 5.39 -20.00 45.58
N LYS A 183 5.87 -20.54 46.70
CA LYS A 183 5.55 -20.06 48.04
C LYS A 183 5.93 -18.61 48.30
N ASP A 184 7.04 -18.12 47.74
CA ASP A 184 7.51 -16.74 47.98
C ASP A 184 6.62 -15.68 47.29
N TRP A 185 5.83 -16.13 46.30
CA TRP A 185 4.85 -15.33 45.56
C TRP A 185 3.45 -15.40 46.16
N ALA A 186 3.24 -16.25 47.17
CA ALA A 186 1.98 -16.33 47.92
C ALA A 186 1.76 -15.12 48.84
N VAL A 187 2.83 -14.39 49.16
CA VAL A 187 2.83 -13.30 50.14
C VAL A 187 3.07 -11.98 49.42
N GLU A 188 2.01 -11.17 49.35
CA GLU A 188 2.00 -9.80 48.81
C GLU A 188 2.66 -9.71 47.41
N PRO A 189 2.13 -10.44 46.40
CA PRO A 189 2.65 -10.36 45.03
C PRO A 189 2.62 -8.93 44.47
N GLU A 190 1.63 -8.12 44.85
CA GLU A 190 1.48 -6.72 44.43
C GLU A 190 2.68 -5.86 44.85
N VAL A 191 3.22 -6.07 46.05
CA VAL A 191 4.40 -5.34 46.53
C VAL A 191 5.63 -5.72 45.69
N THR A 192 5.78 -7.01 45.41
CA THR A 192 6.90 -7.53 44.63
C THR A 192 6.85 -7.00 43.19
N ILE A 193 5.68 -7.01 42.56
CA ILE A 193 5.49 -6.51 41.19
C ILE A 193 5.69 -5.00 41.16
N TYR A 194 5.17 -4.26 42.15
CA TYR A 194 5.37 -2.82 42.24
C TYR A 194 6.86 -2.45 42.40
N GLU A 195 7.63 -3.18 43.21
CA GLU A 195 9.07 -2.95 43.33
C GLU A 195 9.82 -3.17 42.00
N ILE A 196 9.42 -4.19 41.23
CA ILE A 196 9.96 -4.40 39.88
C ILE A 196 9.64 -3.20 38.99
N VAL A 197 8.38 -2.77 38.94
CA VAL A 197 7.91 -1.71 38.05
C VAL A 197 8.52 -0.36 38.44
N SER A 198 8.50 -0.01 39.72
CA SER A 198 9.07 1.24 40.25
C SER A 198 10.58 1.39 40.05
N HIS A 199 11.29 0.26 39.88
CA HIS A 199 12.71 0.29 39.50
C HIS A 199 12.93 0.80 38.07
N TYR A 200 11.99 0.54 37.15
CA TYR A 200 12.08 0.98 35.75
C TYR A 200 11.25 2.25 35.47
N ASP A 201 10.17 2.48 36.21
CA ASP A 201 9.28 3.64 36.12
C ASP A 201 9.09 4.31 37.49
N PRO A 202 9.87 5.36 37.80
CA PRO A 202 9.77 6.08 39.07
C PRO A 202 8.43 6.81 39.28
N LEU A 203 7.61 6.99 38.24
CA LEU A 203 6.31 7.64 38.31
C LEU A 203 5.16 6.67 38.59
N ALA A 204 5.44 5.37 38.69
CA ALA A 204 4.45 4.34 38.93
C ALA A 204 3.65 4.60 40.24
N PRO A 205 2.29 4.59 40.21
CA PRO A 205 1.48 4.92 41.37
C PRO A 205 1.68 3.91 42.51
N ALA A 206 2.00 4.40 43.71
CA ALA A 206 2.22 3.56 44.89
C ALA A 206 0.90 3.11 45.55
N GLY A 207 0.91 1.94 46.20
CA GLY A 207 -0.18 1.47 47.05
C GLY A 207 -1.41 0.92 46.30
N MET A 208 -1.26 0.55 45.03
CA MET A 208 -2.30 -0.15 44.27
C MET A 208 -2.48 -1.59 44.76
N ASP A 209 -3.72 -2.08 44.70
CA ASP A 209 -4.00 -3.51 44.85
C ASP A 209 -3.57 -4.30 43.59
N LEU A 210 -3.47 -5.62 43.71
CA LEU A 210 -3.00 -6.47 42.61
C LEU A 210 -3.83 -6.29 41.31
N PRO A 211 -5.18 -6.23 41.35
CA PRO A 211 -5.97 -5.97 40.14
C PRO A 211 -5.70 -4.61 39.50
N ALA A 212 -5.65 -3.52 40.28
CA ALA A 212 -5.38 -2.19 39.73
C ALA A 212 -3.97 -2.10 39.16
N LEU A 213 -2.97 -2.72 39.81
CA LEU A 213 -1.61 -2.78 39.31
C LEU A 213 -1.52 -3.55 37.98
N MET A 214 -2.22 -4.67 37.84
CA MET A 214 -2.23 -5.41 36.57
C MET A 214 -2.94 -4.66 35.44
N ASN A 215 -4.01 -3.94 35.74
CA ASN A 215 -4.66 -3.05 34.76
C ASN A 215 -3.70 -1.92 34.35
N TYR A 216 -3.00 -1.31 35.30
CA TYR A 216 -1.97 -0.31 35.00
C TYR A 216 -0.90 -0.88 34.06
N LEU A 217 -0.41 -2.10 34.30
CA LEU A 217 0.61 -2.73 33.45
C LEU A 217 0.11 -3.08 32.04
N GLU A 218 -1.15 -3.46 31.91
CA GLU A 218 -1.78 -3.67 30.60
C GLU A 218 -1.92 -2.34 29.85
N ASP A 219 -2.42 -1.29 30.50
CA ASP A 219 -2.69 -0.01 29.86
C ASP A 219 -1.41 0.79 29.54
N SER A 220 -0.43 0.79 30.45
CA SER A 220 0.78 1.61 30.34
C SER A 220 1.90 0.93 29.56
N ILE A 221 2.06 -0.39 29.74
CA ILE A 221 3.22 -1.16 29.27
C ILE A 221 2.79 -2.28 28.29
N ALA A 222 1.48 -2.39 27.99
CA ALA A 222 0.92 -3.39 27.08
C ALA A 222 1.25 -4.84 27.50
N LEU A 223 1.37 -5.10 28.81
CA LEU A 223 1.65 -6.44 29.33
C LEU A 223 0.45 -7.37 29.11
N PRO A 224 0.60 -8.51 28.39
CA PRO A 224 -0.49 -9.48 28.24
C PRO A 224 -0.91 -10.10 29.58
N LYS A 225 -2.21 -10.09 29.87
CA LYS A 225 -2.80 -10.67 31.10
C LYS A 225 -2.87 -12.20 31.06
N PHE A 226 -1.73 -12.88 31.15
CA PHE A 226 -1.68 -14.35 31.17
C PHE A 226 -2.21 -14.98 32.47
N ILE A 227 -2.17 -14.27 33.59
CA ILE A 227 -2.63 -14.75 34.90
C ILE A 227 -3.61 -13.71 35.45
N ASP A 228 -4.72 -14.15 36.02
CA ASP A 228 -5.67 -13.26 36.68
C ASP A 228 -5.22 -12.97 38.13
N PRO A 229 -5.57 -11.80 38.72
CA PRO A 229 -5.10 -11.44 40.06
C PRO A 229 -5.44 -12.48 41.14
N GLU A 230 -6.62 -13.10 41.03
CA GLU A 230 -7.09 -14.12 41.97
C GLU A 230 -6.25 -15.40 41.92
N ASP A 231 -5.59 -15.68 40.80
CA ASP A 231 -4.88 -16.93 40.58
C ASP A 231 -3.51 -16.99 41.27
N PHE A 232 -2.97 -15.84 41.67
CA PHE A 232 -1.70 -15.76 42.42
C PHE A 232 -1.78 -16.52 43.75
N GLN A 233 -2.98 -16.69 44.32
CA GLN A 233 -3.20 -17.44 45.55
C GLN A 233 -2.85 -18.93 45.43
N TYR A 234 -2.89 -19.51 44.21
CA TYR A 234 -2.64 -20.93 43.99
C TYR A 234 -1.16 -21.26 43.84
N THR A 235 -0.31 -20.25 43.63
CA THR A 235 1.17 -20.35 43.69
C THR A 235 1.79 -21.39 42.76
N ASP A 236 1.21 -21.57 41.56
CA ASP A 236 1.79 -22.47 40.56
C ASP A 236 3.07 -21.88 39.96
N GLU A 237 4.16 -22.64 40.05
CA GLU A 237 5.48 -22.20 39.61
C GLU A 237 5.55 -21.90 38.11
N LYS A 238 4.88 -22.70 37.27
CA LYS A 238 4.97 -22.49 35.82
C LYS A 238 4.23 -21.24 35.40
N CYS A 239 3.05 -21.00 35.97
CA CYS A 239 2.29 -19.78 35.70
C CYS A 239 3.11 -18.54 36.07
N ILE A 240 3.63 -18.47 37.30
CA ILE A 240 4.45 -17.33 37.75
C ILE A 240 5.67 -17.11 36.84
N ILE A 241 6.33 -18.19 36.40
CA ILE A 241 7.45 -18.07 35.46
C ILE A 241 7.01 -17.51 34.09
N VAL A 242 5.85 -17.92 33.57
CA VAL A 242 5.32 -17.37 32.30
C VAL A 242 5.15 -15.87 32.39
N TYR A 243 4.51 -15.41 33.47
CA TYR A 243 4.29 -13.99 33.73
C TYR A 243 5.60 -13.21 33.87
N LEU A 244 6.56 -13.74 34.62
CA LEU A 244 7.87 -13.12 34.84
C LEU A 244 8.74 -13.07 33.59
N ILE A 245 8.67 -14.09 32.73
CA ILE A 245 9.39 -14.09 31.45
C ILE A 245 8.89 -12.93 30.59
N GLU A 246 7.59 -12.68 30.56
CA GLU A 246 7.03 -11.59 29.75
C GLU A 246 7.43 -10.22 30.29
N LEU A 247 7.36 -10.02 31.60
CA LEU A 247 7.90 -8.81 32.25
C LEU A 247 9.39 -8.61 31.96
N TYR A 248 10.19 -9.67 32.06
CA TYR A 248 11.63 -9.60 31.78
C TYR A 248 11.90 -9.24 30.32
N LYS A 249 11.15 -9.80 29.37
CA LYS A 249 11.28 -9.46 27.95
C LYS A 249 11.07 -7.96 27.73
N ILE A 250 9.98 -7.41 28.27
CA ILE A 250 9.66 -5.99 28.12
C ILE A 250 10.76 -5.11 28.74
N PHE A 251 11.16 -5.39 29.99
CA PHE A 251 12.07 -4.52 30.75
C PHE A 251 13.57 -4.70 30.47
N GLU A 252 14.03 -5.87 30.05
CA GLU A 252 15.46 -6.13 29.87
C GLU A 252 15.84 -6.38 28.41
N ILE A 253 14.96 -7.03 27.64
CA ILE A 253 15.26 -7.44 26.27
C ILE A 253 14.82 -6.37 25.27
N GLU A 254 13.54 -6.01 25.29
CA GLU A 254 12.95 -5.06 24.34
C GLU A 254 13.28 -3.60 24.70
N LYS A 255 13.40 -3.30 26.00
CA LYS A 255 13.60 -1.94 26.53
C LYS A 255 12.58 -0.93 26.02
N SER A 256 11.39 -1.41 25.68
CA SER A 256 10.29 -0.65 25.08
C SER A 256 9.69 0.43 26.00
N TYR A 257 10.10 0.49 27.27
CA TYR A 257 9.79 1.56 28.23
C TYR A 257 10.74 2.77 28.14
N ASN A 258 11.92 2.62 27.53
CA ASN A 258 12.91 3.69 27.36
C ASN A 258 12.86 4.25 25.93
N GLU A 259 11.88 5.10 25.64
CA GLU A 259 11.89 5.94 24.43
C GLU A 259 11.64 7.40 24.78
N VAL A 260 12.74 8.16 24.83
CA VAL A 260 12.88 9.62 24.62
C VAL A 260 12.08 10.50 25.60
N GLU A 261 12.78 11.38 26.33
CA GLU A 261 12.15 12.53 26.98
C GLU A 261 11.36 13.32 25.92
N VAL A 262 10.03 13.10 25.90
CA VAL A 262 9.12 13.92 25.12
C VAL A 262 8.96 15.21 25.91
N ASP A 263 9.55 16.28 25.40
CA ASP A 263 9.29 17.62 25.89
C ASP A 263 7.83 17.96 25.57
N LEU A 264 6.92 17.71 26.52
CA LEU A 264 5.46 17.90 26.44
C LEU A 264 5.04 19.36 26.13
N LEU A 265 6.01 20.29 26.05
CA LEU A 265 5.81 21.68 25.66
C LEU A 265 5.91 21.93 24.16
N LEU A 266 6.52 21.03 23.38
CA LEU A 266 6.63 21.16 21.91
C LEU A 266 5.38 20.58 21.24
N ARG A 267 4.54 21.46 20.70
CA ARG A 267 3.34 21.11 19.92
C ARG A 267 3.68 21.03 18.41
N PHE A 268 3.05 20.11 17.68
CA PHE A 268 3.44 19.71 16.32
C PHE A 268 2.58 20.31 15.19
N ASP A 269 1.94 21.45 15.44
CA ASP A 269 1.03 22.11 14.49
C ASP A 269 1.65 22.34 13.11
N ASP A 270 2.92 22.73 13.08
CA ASP A 270 3.63 23.08 11.84
C ASP A 270 4.03 21.82 11.06
N VAL A 271 4.24 20.69 11.74
CA VAL A 271 4.41 19.37 11.10
C VAL A 271 3.13 18.97 10.37
N ILE A 272 1.95 19.16 10.98
CA ILE A 272 0.66 18.83 10.35
C ILE A 272 0.35 19.76 9.18
N LYS A 273 0.51 21.08 9.35
CA LYS A 273 0.29 22.06 8.26
C LYS A 273 1.20 21.77 7.07
N SER A 274 2.47 21.51 7.33
CA SER A 274 3.47 21.22 6.29
C SER A 274 3.20 19.89 5.60
N THR A 275 2.80 18.85 6.35
CA THR A 275 2.40 17.56 5.77
C THR A 275 1.19 17.72 4.85
N LEU A 276 0.16 18.46 5.27
CA LEU A 276 -1.02 18.75 4.42
C LEU A 276 -0.64 19.54 3.16
N ALA A 277 0.29 20.49 3.26
CA ALA A 277 0.79 21.24 2.12
C ALA A 277 1.52 20.34 1.11
N ILE A 278 2.40 19.44 1.60
CA ILE A 278 3.11 18.46 0.77
C ILE A 278 2.12 17.55 0.04
N PHE A 279 1.11 17.02 0.72
CA PHE A 279 0.10 16.16 0.09
C PHE A 279 -0.73 16.88 -0.99
N LYS A 280 -1.05 18.16 -0.79
CA LYS A 280 -1.72 18.99 -1.80
C LYS A 280 -0.83 19.24 -3.02
N LEU A 281 0.44 19.55 -2.80
CA LEU A 281 1.42 19.73 -3.88
C LEU A 281 1.62 18.43 -4.65
N LYS A 282 1.76 17.30 -3.95
CA LYS A 282 1.82 15.95 -4.53
C LYS A 282 0.61 15.66 -5.43
N SER A 283 -0.61 15.86 -4.92
CA SER A 283 -1.84 15.62 -5.69
C SER A 283 -1.93 16.50 -6.94
N THR A 284 -1.52 17.77 -6.82
CA THR A 284 -1.49 18.73 -7.94
C THR A 284 -0.46 18.30 -8.99
N TYR A 285 0.73 17.90 -8.56
CA TYR A 285 1.77 17.35 -9.43
C TYR A 285 1.28 16.12 -10.19
N GLU A 286 0.76 15.10 -9.48
CA GLU A 286 0.29 13.85 -10.09
C GLU A 286 -0.83 14.10 -11.10
N SER A 287 -1.76 14.99 -10.79
CA SER A 287 -2.86 15.37 -11.69
C SER A 287 -2.36 16.08 -12.95
N LYS A 288 -1.47 17.08 -12.80
CA LYS A 288 -0.91 17.84 -13.93
C LYS A 288 0.02 16.98 -14.78
N ALA A 289 0.91 16.20 -14.17
CA ALA A 289 1.82 15.29 -14.85
C ALA A 289 1.06 14.19 -15.63
N LEU A 290 -0.02 13.63 -15.05
CA LEU A 290 -0.86 12.66 -15.74
C LEU A 290 -1.59 13.27 -16.93
N LYS A 291 -2.17 14.47 -16.77
CA LYS A 291 -2.82 15.20 -17.86
C LYS A 291 -1.84 15.50 -18.99
N PHE A 292 -0.64 15.99 -18.66
CA PHE A 292 0.43 16.27 -19.61
C PHE A 292 0.92 15.02 -20.34
N SER A 293 1.17 13.92 -19.62
CA SER A 293 1.60 12.65 -20.22
C SER A 293 0.55 12.06 -21.17
N LYS A 294 -0.74 12.15 -20.81
CA LYS A 294 -1.85 11.75 -21.69
C LYS A 294 -1.91 12.63 -22.94
N GLN A 295 -1.83 13.96 -22.78
CA GLN A 295 -1.79 14.90 -23.90
C GLN A 295 -0.62 14.60 -24.84
N LEU A 296 0.59 14.39 -24.32
CA LEU A 296 1.77 14.02 -25.11
C LEU A 296 1.53 12.72 -25.90
N ASN A 297 1.03 11.66 -25.25
CA ASN A 297 0.75 10.39 -25.93
C ASN A 297 -0.27 10.56 -27.08
N THR A 298 -1.36 11.29 -26.83
CA THR A 298 -2.38 11.55 -27.85
C THR A 298 -1.78 12.32 -29.03
N LEU A 299 -0.96 13.35 -28.77
CA LEU A 299 -0.32 14.14 -29.82
C LEU A 299 0.72 13.34 -30.60
N ILE A 300 1.55 12.54 -29.93
CA ILE A 300 2.52 11.65 -30.57
C ILE A 300 1.80 10.67 -31.51
N ASN A 301 0.72 10.04 -31.05
CA ASN A 301 -0.05 9.10 -31.86
C ASN A 301 -0.71 9.80 -33.06
N GLN A 302 -1.31 10.97 -32.85
CA GLN A 302 -1.93 11.76 -33.92
C GLN A 302 -0.89 12.18 -34.97
N LEU A 303 0.26 12.70 -34.54
CA LEU A 303 1.33 13.13 -35.45
C LEU A 303 1.97 11.95 -36.19
N THR A 304 2.09 10.79 -35.55
CA THR A 304 2.59 9.57 -36.20
C THR A 304 1.63 9.11 -37.29
N LEU A 305 0.34 9.07 -37.00
CA LEU A 305 -0.69 8.70 -37.99
C LEU A 305 -0.77 9.71 -39.13
N ASP A 306 -0.68 11.00 -38.82
CA ASP A 306 -0.64 12.07 -39.82
C ASP A 306 0.64 11.98 -40.67
N TYR A 307 1.78 11.62 -40.07
CA TYR A 307 3.06 11.40 -40.78
C TYR A 307 2.98 10.24 -41.78
N ASP A 308 2.43 9.10 -41.37
CA ASP A 308 2.29 7.92 -42.22
C ASP A 308 1.36 8.21 -43.41
N ASN A 309 0.26 8.94 -43.19
CA ASN A 309 -0.65 9.37 -44.24
C ASN A 309 -0.02 10.39 -45.21
N LEU A 310 1.05 11.07 -44.80
CA LEU A 310 1.77 12.04 -45.62
C LEU A 310 2.75 11.37 -46.60
N GLN A 311 3.09 10.09 -46.39
CA GLN A 311 3.95 9.31 -47.30
C GLN A 311 3.23 8.80 -48.55
N VAL A 312 1.93 9.06 -48.70
CA VAL A 312 1.17 8.69 -49.89
C VAL A 312 1.69 9.46 -51.11
N ASP A 313 1.82 8.79 -52.26
CA ASP A 313 2.27 9.43 -53.51
C ASP A 313 1.13 10.27 -54.13
N PHE A 314 1.15 11.58 -53.85
CA PHE A 314 0.21 12.54 -54.45
C PHE A 314 0.61 12.96 -55.86
N THR A 315 1.90 12.83 -56.23
CA THR A 315 2.46 13.36 -57.48
C THR A 315 2.04 12.56 -58.70
N THR A 316 2.11 11.23 -58.63
CA THR A 316 1.73 10.37 -59.77
C THR A 316 0.23 10.42 -60.03
N ASP A 317 -0.60 10.37 -58.99
CA ASP A 317 -2.05 10.50 -59.07
C ASP A 317 -2.46 11.84 -59.70
N LEU A 318 -1.82 12.92 -59.29
CA LEU A 318 -2.10 14.24 -59.84
C LEU A 318 -1.69 14.35 -61.31
N GLN A 319 -0.52 13.83 -61.68
CA GLN A 319 -0.07 13.81 -63.09
C GLN A 319 -0.97 12.95 -63.97
N ASN A 320 -1.47 11.81 -63.45
CA ASN A 320 -2.38 10.92 -64.15
C ASN A 320 -3.75 11.57 -64.35
N CYS A 321 -4.28 12.25 -63.33
CA CYS A 321 -5.53 13.00 -63.41
C CYS A 321 -5.45 14.11 -64.48
N LEU A 322 -4.35 14.87 -64.50
CA LEU A 322 -4.13 15.91 -65.53
C LEU A 322 -3.98 15.32 -66.95
N LYS A 323 -3.32 14.17 -67.12
CA LYS A 323 -3.26 13.47 -68.42
C LYS A 323 -4.63 12.98 -68.88
N LEU A 324 -5.48 12.49 -67.98
CA LEU A 324 -6.85 12.08 -68.31
C LEU A 324 -7.70 13.28 -68.75
N LEU A 325 -7.50 14.44 -68.12
CA LEU A 325 -8.13 15.69 -68.54
C LEU A 325 -7.66 16.12 -69.93
N GLU A 326 -6.35 16.11 -70.20
CA GLU A 326 -5.79 16.38 -71.54
C GLU A 326 -6.37 15.44 -72.61
N ASN A 327 -6.52 14.16 -72.30
CA ASN A 327 -7.14 13.17 -73.20
C ASN A 327 -8.64 13.44 -73.43
N SER A 328 -9.35 13.98 -72.45
CA SER A 328 -10.78 14.33 -72.56
C SER A 328 -11.04 15.57 -73.43
N ILE A 329 -10.03 16.43 -73.61
CA ILE A 329 -10.06 17.55 -74.57
C ILE A 329 -10.13 17.02 -76.01
N ILE A 330 -9.52 15.86 -76.27
CA ILE A 330 -9.48 15.21 -77.58
C ILE A 330 -10.69 14.30 -77.78
N ASP A 331 -11.08 13.52 -76.75
CA ASP A 331 -12.22 12.59 -76.79
C ASP A 331 -13.19 12.82 -75.61
N PRO A 332 -14.39 13.40 -75.86
CA PRO A 332 -15.34 13.74 -74.81
C PRO A 332 -15.94 12.53 -74.08
N LYS A 333 -15.85 11.31 -74.62
CA LYS A 333 -16.33 10.10 -73.93
C LYS A 333 -15.48 9.72 -72.71
N LYS A 334 -14.25 10.26 -72.61
CA LYS A 334 -13.33 9.99 -71.49
C LYS A 334 -13.54 10.93 -70.29
N LEU A 335 -14.46 11.88 -70.38
CA LEU A 335 -14.74 12.85 -69.31
C LEU A 335 -15.24 12.17 -68.02
N ALA A 336 -16.08 11.14 -68.12
CA ALA A 336 -16.57 10.40 -66.96
C ALA A 336 -15.44 9.65 -66.20
N ALA A 337 -14.44 9.17 -66.94
CA ALA A 337 -13.26 8.53 -66.34
C ALA A 337 -12.37 9.55 -65.62
N PHE A 338 -12.30 10.79 -66.12
CA PHE A 338 -11.64 11.90 -65.43
C PHE A 338 -12.37 12.27 -64.14
N GLN A 339 -13.70 12.49 -64.19
CA GLN A 339 -14.49 12.89 -63.02
C GLN A 339 -14.34 11.89 -61.86
N ASN A 340 -14.47 10.58 -62.12
CA ASN A 340 -14.28 9.55 -61.10
C ASN A 340 -12.86 9.55 -60.50
N ASN A 341 -11.84 9.80 -61.31
CA ASN A 341 -10.45 9.85 -60.82
C ASN A 341 -10.17 11.16 -60.06
N PHE A 342 -10.76 12.26 -60.50
CA PHE A 342 -10.71 13.56 -59.83
C PHE A 342 -11.39 13.51 -58.47
N ASP A 343 -12.52 12.83 -58.31
CA ASP A 343 -13.18 12.64 -57.01
C ASP A 343 -12.28 11.89 -56.01
N ILE A 344 -11.62 10.82 -56.46
CA ILE A 344 -10.66 10.07 -55.64
C ILE A 344 -9.46 10.95 -55.25
N LEU A 345 -8.92 11.72 -56.21
CA LEU A 345 -7.81 12.65 -55.96
C LEU A 345 -8.23 13.78 -55.01
N ASN A 346 -9.45 14.32 -55.16
CA ASN A 346 -9.99 15.39 -54.35
C ASN A 346 -10.10 14.97 -52.88
N ILE A 347 -10.55 13.73 -52.62
CA ILE A 347 -10.56 13.16 -51.26
C ILE A 347 -9.13 13.13 -50.67
N LYS A 348 -8.14 12.68 -51.45
CA LYS A 348 -6.74 12.63 -51.02
C LYS A 348 -6.15 14.03 -50.75
N LEU A 349 -6.38 14.99 -51.65
CA LEU A 349 -5.91 16.37 -51.51
C LEU A 349 -6.58 17.10 -50.34
N THR A 350 -7.88 16.86 -50.13
CA THR A 350 -8.61 17.38 -48.96
C THR A 350 -8.06 16.79 -47.66
N SER A 351 -7.74 15.49 -47.65
CA SER A 351 -7.06 14.85 -46.52
C SER A 351 -5.70 15.50 -46.24
N LEU A 352 -4.89 15.75 -47.27
CA LEU A 352 -3.60 16.43 -47.15
C LEU A 352 -3.73 17.83 -46.52
N VAL A 353 -4.67 18.65 -47.00
CA VAL A 353 -4.92 19.99 -46.41
C VAL A 353 -5.32 19.90 -44.95
N ASN A 354 -6.19 18.95 -44.60
CA ASN A 354 -6.62 18.76 -43.22
C ASN A 354 -5.46 18.32 -42.31
N ILE A 355 -4.58 17.44 -42.80
CA ILE A 355 -3.37 17.01 -42.08
C ILE A 355 -2.45 18.22 -41.83
N LEU A 356 -2.19 19.03 -42.86
CA LEU A 356 -1.34 20.23 -42.74
C LEU A 356 -1.95 21.26 -41.77
N GLN A 357 -3.27 21.50 -41.81
CA GLN A 357 -3.94 22.40 -40.88
C GLN A 357 -3.86 21.91 -39.42
N ARG A 358 -4.02 20.60 -39.18
CA ARG A 358 -3.84 20.02 -37.83
C ARG A 358 -2.41 20.22 -37.33
N PHE A 359 -1.42 19.98 -38.20
CA PHE A 359 -0.01 20.21 -37.85
C PHE A 359 0.29 21.68 -37.58
N GLN A 360 -0.32 22.61 -38.33
CA GLN A 360 -0.17 24.05 -38.11
C GLN A 360 -0.66 24.44 -36.71
N ASN A 361 -1.85 24.00 -36.31
CA ASN A 361 -2.43 24.24 -34.99
C ASN A 361 -1.54 23.65 -33.88
N PHE A 362 -1.08 22.41 -34.06
CA PHE A 362 -0.14 21.78 -33.13
C PHE A 362 1.11 22.64 -32.92
N ARG A 363 1.69 23.17 -33.99
CA ARG A 363 2.96 23.88 -33.93
C ARG A 363 2.85 25.30 -33.40
N CYS A 364 1.80 26.02 -33.78
CA CYS A 364 1.62 27.43 -33.45
C CYS A 364 1.06 27.63 -32.04
N ASP A 365 0.15 26.77 -31.62
CA ASP A 365 -0.62 26.97 -30.38
C ASP A 365 -0.23 25.94 -29.30
N ILE A 366 -0.27 24.65 -29.64
CA ILE A 366 -0.15 23.57 -28.65
C ILE A 366 1.31 23.36 -28.19
N LYS A 367 2.27 23.30 -29.12
CA LYS A 367 3.69 23.04 -28.80
C LYS A 367 4.29 24.10 -27.86
N PRO A 368 4.10 25.41 -28.09
CA PRO A 368 4.61 26.44 -27.18
C PRO A 368 3.98 26.37 -25.79
N GLU A 369 2.67 26.11 -25.70
CA GLU A 369 1.99 25.94 -24.41
C GLU A 369 2.56 24.76 -23.61
N LEU A 370 2.84 23.64 -24.28
CA LEU A 370 3.46 22.48 -23.64
C LEU A 370 4.88 22.76 -23.17
N MET A 371 5.71 23.40 -24.02
CA MET A 371 7.14 23.59 -23.78
C MET A 371 7.45 24.71 -22.79
N TYR A 372 6.71 25.81 -22.85
CA TYR A 372 7.04 27.04 -22.12
C TYR A 372 6.10 27.33 -20.96
N LEU A 373 4.93 26.68 -20.87
CA LEU A 373 4.00 26.85 -19.75
C LEU A 373 3.87 25.57 -18.93
N SER A 374 3.39 24.49 -19.55
CA SER A 374 3.01 23.28 -18.82
C SER A 374 4.21 22.51 -18.26
N TYR A 375 5.28 22.32 -19.06
CA TYR A 375 6.45 21.57 -18.62
C TYR A 375 7.26 22.27 -17.51
N PRO A 376 7.57 23.58 -17.60
CA PRO A 376 8.23 24.30 -16.51
C PRO A 376 7.41 24.34 -15.22
N GLU A 377 6.07 24.47 -15.32
CA GLU A 377 5.19 24.44 -14.15
C GLU A 377 5.26 23.09 -13.42
N ILE A 378 5.29 21.97 -14.16
CA ILE A 378 5.45 20.62 -13.58
C ILE A 378 6.81 20.49 -12.87
N ILE A 379 7.89 20.99 -13.47
CA ILE A 379 9.23 20.98 -12.85
C ILE A 379 9.24 21.83 -11.58
N GLN A 380 8.63 23.01 -11.61
CA GLN A 380 8.59 23.90 -10.46
C GLN A 380 7.85 23.25 -9.29
N ILE A 381 6.68 22.64 -9.53
CA ILE A 381 5.93 21.94 -8.48
C ILE A 381 6.74 20.78 -7.90
N LEU A 382 7.46 20.00 -8.74
CA LEU A 382 8.33 18.94 -8.25
C LEU A 382 9.49 19.49 -7.40
N GLY A 383 10.11 20.59 -7.82
CA GLY A 383 11.15 21.28 -7.06
C GLY A 383 10.64 21.69 -5.68
N ASN A 384 9.45 22.29 -5.62
CA ASN A 384 8.81 22.69 -4.36
C ASN A 384 8.52 21.48 -3.46
N ILE A 385 8.08 20.33 -4.00
CA ILE A 385 7.88 19.10 -3.22
C ILE A 385 9.21 18.59 -2.65
N LYS A 386 10.29 18.60 -3.45
CA LYS A 386 11.61 18.16 -2.99
C LYS A 386 12.15 19.02 -1.85
N VAL A 387 12.08 20.34 -2.01
CA VAL A 387 12.51 21.29 -0.96
C VAL A 387 11.68 21.11 0.31
N ALA A 388 10.36 20.95 0.18
CA ALA A 388 9.47 20.74 1.30
C ALA A 388 9.65 19.37 2.00
N LEU A 389 10.18 18.34 1.33
CA LEU A 389 10.52 17.06 1.96
C LEU A 389 11.90 17.08 2.61
N GLN A 390 12.85 17.81 2.03
CA GLN A 390 14.20 17.97 2.58
C GLN A 390 14.22 18.65 3.94
N SER A 391 13.22 19.49 4.27
CA SER A 391 13.06 20.08 5.60
C SER A 391 12.71 19.06 6.69
N PHE A 392 12.07 17.93 6.33
CA PHE A 392 11.73 16.84 7.25
C PHE A 392 12.91 15.88 7.46
N GLY A 393 13.86 15.83 6.53
CA GLY A 393 15.08 15.03 6.66
C GLY A 393 15.96 15.08 5.39
N PRO A 394 17.29 15.00 5.54
CA PRO A 394 18.23 15.21 4.44
C PRO A 394 18.20 14.13 3.33
N ASN A 395 17.53 12.99 3.55
CA ASN A 395 17.51 11.83 2.64
C ASN A 395 16.11 11.48 2.10
N ILE A 396 15.11 12.36 2.23
CA ILE A 396 13.73 12.09 1.76
C ILE A 396 13.56 12.62 0.33
N ASP A 397 13.76 11.75 -0.66
CA ASP A 397 13.50 12.04 -2.07
C ASP A 397 12.08 11.62 -2.48
N TYR A 398 11.32 12.55 -3.08
CA TYR A 398 9.98 12.24 -3.59
C TYR A 398 10.03 11.22 -4.74
N VAL A 399 9.27 10.14 -4.59
CA VAL A 399 9.06 9.12 -5.63
C VAL A 399 7.60 9.17 -6.09
N PRO A 400 7.31 9.55 -7.35
CA PRO A 400 5.95 9.52 -7.88
C PRO A 400 5.33 8.11 -7.83
N ALA A 401 4.02 8.03 -7.60
CA ALA A 401 3.28 6.76 -7.47
C ALA A 401 3.42 5.81 -8.70
N SER A 402 3.74 6.35 -9.88
CA SER A 402 4.08 5.58 -11.06
C SER A 402 5.42 6.04 -11.62
N LYS A 403 6.28 5.08 -11.97
CA LYS A 403 7.54 5.35 -12.70
C LYS A 403 7.32 6.19 -13.96
N THR A 404 6.13 6.11 -14.58
CA THR A 404 5.78 6.85 -15.81
C THR A 404 5.52 8.35 -15.60
N LEU A 405 5.32 8.78 -14.35
CA LEU A 405 5.08 10.18 -13.97
C LEU A 405 6.37 10.88 -13.50
N ASN A 406 7.51 10.20 -13.58
CA ASN A 406 8.79 10.81 -13.31
C ASN A 406 9.16 11.81 -14.44
N ILE A 407 10.07 12.74 -14.16
CA ILE A 407 10.51 13.73 -15.16
C ILE A 407 11.18 13.04 -16.35
N ASP A 408 12.00 11.99 -16.14
CA ASP A 408 12.76 11.39 -17.24
C ASP A 408 11.85 10.78 -18.33
N PRO A 409 10.81 9.99 -18.00
CA PRO A 409 9.85 9.53 -19.01
C PRO A 409 9.05 10.65 -19.68
N ILE A 410 8.76 11.74 -18.96
CA ILE A 410 8.05 12.89 -19.53
C ILE A 410 8.96 13.65 -20.50
N SER A 411 10.23 13.85 -20.12
CA SER A 411 11.25 14.48 -20.96
C SER A 411 11.52 13.66 -22.22
N THR A 412 11.70 12.36 -22.10
CA THR A 412 11.93 11.48 -23.27
C THR A 412 10.75 11.49 -24.24
N LYS A 413 9.50 11.55 -23.76
CA LYS A 413 8.33 11.73 -24.63
C LYS A 413 8.28 13.11 -25.29
N LEU A 414 8.68 14.14 -24.58
CA LEU A 414 8.81 15.49 -25.13
C LEU A 414 9.86 15.52 -26.26
N ASP A 415 11.00 14.86 -26.05
CA ASP A 415 12.05 14.70 -27.07
C ASP A 415 11.56 13.92 -28.28
N GLN A 416 10.80 12.84 -28.06
CA GLN A 416 10.14 12.09 -29.13
C GLN A 416 9.21 12.98 -29.95
N LEU A 417 8.38 13.79 -29.28
CA LEU A 417 7.48 14.74 -29.93
C LEU A 417 8.23 15.79 -30.75
N ILE A 418 9.34 16.34 -30.22
CA ILE A 418 10.21 17.29 -30.93
C ILE A 418 10.85 16.64 -32.16
N SER A 419 11.31 15.39 -32.02
CA SER A 419 11.89 14.65 -33.13
C SER A 419 10.86 14.38 -34.24
N LEU A 420 9.62 14.06 -33.87
CA LEU A 420 8.53 13.86 -34.82
C LEU A 420 8.12 15.17 -35.51
N ASP A 421 8.07 16.29 -34.78
CA ASP A 421 7.83 17.62 -35.37
C ASP A 421 8.86 17.95 -36.46
N SER A 422 10.15 17.66 -36.20
CA SER A 422 11.20 17.90 -37.21
C SER A 422 11.05 17.02 -38.45
N LYS A 423 10.81 15.71 -38.27
CA LYS A 423 10.61 14.76 -39.38
C LYS A 423 9.38 15.08 -40.20
N PHE A 424 8.27 15.40 -39.53
CA PHE A 424 7.03 15.77 -40.19
C PHE A 424 7.20 17.03 -41.02
N LEU A 425 7.90 18.04 -40.49
CA LEU A 425 8.14 19.28 -41.20
C LEU A 425 8.96 19.07 -42.48
N ASP A 426 10.02 18.27 -42.42
CA ASP A 426 10.85 17.97 -43.59
C ASP A 426 10.02 17.24 -44.66
N GLN A 427 9.21 16.26 -44.25
CA GLN A 427 8.32 15.53 -45.14
C GLN A 427 7.23 16.43 -45.74
N ALA A 428 6.60 17.29 -44.93
CA ALA A 428 5.58 18.23 -45.38
C ALA A 428 6.14 19.20 -46.41
N ARG A 429 7.36 19.72 -46.22
CA ARG A 429 8.04 20.57 -47.21
C ARG A 429 8.31 19.82 -48.51
N GLN A 430 8.77 18.57 -48.44
CA GLN A 430 9.00 17.75 -49.63
C GLN A 430 7.70 17.51 -50.42
N VAL A 431 6.61 17.15 -49.74
CA VAL A 431 5.31 16.93 -50.38
C VAL A 431 4.74 18.22 -50.97
N ILE A 432 4.82 19.34 -50.25
CA ILE A 432 4.38 20.65 -50.77
C ILE A 432 5.18 21.04 -52.02
N ALA A 433 6.50 20.89 -52.00
CA ALA A 433 7.35 21.19 -53.16
C ALA A 433 7.06 20.26 -54.36
N ALA A 434 6.77 18.98 -54.09
CA ALA A 434 6.45 18.00 -55.12
C ALA A 434 5.09 18.28 -55.78
N VAL A 435 4.08 18.65 -54.98
CA VAL A 435 2.72 18.94 -55.46
C VAL A 435 2.64 20.32 -56.13
N ASN A 436 3.33 21.33 -55.60
CA ASN A 436 3.35 22.70 -56.13
C ASN A 436 4.53 22.92 -57.12
N SER A 437 4.71 21.99 -58.06
CA SER A 437 5.85 22.02 -58.99
C SER A 437 5.60 22.94 -60.20
N ASP A 438 6.66 23.50 -60.79
CA ASP A 438 6.57 24.31 -62.02
C ASP A 438 5.92 23.56 -63.20
N LEU A 439 6.05 22.22 -63.22
CA LEU A 439 5.40 21.36 -64.20
C LEU A 439 3.87 21.38 -64.08
N LEU A 440 3.34 21.46 -62.86
CA LEU A 440 1.91 21.62 -62.59
C LEU A 440 1.39 22.91 -63.21
N PHE A 441 2.04 24.04 -62.88
CA PHE A 441 1.64 25.36 -63.38
C PHE A 441 1.72 25.45 -64.90
N THR A 442 2.75 24.83 -65.51
CA THR A 442 2.87 24.76 -66.97
C THR A 442 1.68 24.02 -67.59
N LYS A 443 1.27 22.88 -67.02
CA LYS A 443 0.09 22.11 -67.50
C LYS A 443 -1.23 22.84 -67.25
N LEU A 444 -1.40 23.47 -66.09
CA LEU A 444 -2.59 24.28 -65.78
C LEU A 444 -2.72 25.48 -66.75
N ASN A 445 -1.62 26.11 -67.13
CA ASN A 445 -1.62 27.19 -68.13
C ASN A 445 -1.98 26.69 -69.54
N ILE A 446 -1.51 25.50 -69.94
CA ILE A 446 -1.91 24.85 -71.19
C ILE A 446 -3.43 24.60 -71.19
N LEU A 447 -3.96 24.03 -70.11
CA LEU A 447 -5.40 23.77 -69.93
C LEU A 447 -6.24 25.06 -69.95
N LYS A 448 -5.74 26.14 -69.33
CA LYS A 448 -6.38 27.47 -69.33
C LYS A 448 -6.43 28.09 -70.74
N SER A 449 -5.42 27.82 -71.56
CA SER A 449 -5.34 28.32 -72.95
C SER A 449 -6.13 27.47 -73.97
N ALA A 450 -6.48 26.23 -73.61
CA ALA A 450 -7.21 25.33 -74.48
C ALA A 450 -8.66 25.82 -74.68
N LYS A 451 -9.09 25.95 -75.95
CA LYS A 451 -10.48 26.26 -76.32
C LYS A 451 -11.18 24.99 -76.86
N PRO A 452 -11.61 24.04 -76.00
CA PRO A 452 -12.29 22.83 -76.46
C PRO A 452 -13.63 23.17 -77.14
N LYS A 453 -14.03 22.34 -78.10
CA LYS A 453 -15.28 22.49 -78.89
C LYS A 453 -16.55 22.18 -78.10
N ASN A 454 -16.47 21.31 -77.09
CA ASN A 454 -17.58 20.96 -76.20
C ASN A 454 -17.66 21.90 -74.99
N GLU A 455 -18.84 22.44 -74.70
CA GLU A 455 -19.08 23.33 -73.56
C GLU A 455 -18.86 22.65 -72.21
N LEU A 456 -19.28 21.37 -72.07
CA LEU A 456 -19.11 20.61 -70.82
C LEU A 456 -17.63 20.40 -70.44
N VAL A 457 -16.78 20.08 -71.42
CA VAL A 457 -15.34 19.92 -71.21
C VAL A 457 -14.67 21.26 -70.88
N ARG A 458 -15.18 22.36 -71.44
CA ARG A 458 -14.69 23.71 -71.15
C ARG A 458 -14.98 24.11 -69.69
N ALA A 459 -16.20 23.84 -69.21
CA ALA A 459 -16.58 24.13 -67.83
C ALA A 459 -15.73 23.32 -66.83
N GLU A 460 -15.55 22.02 -67.09
CA GLU A 460 -14.75 21.14 -66.23
C GLU A 460 -13.26 21.54 -66.18
N CYS A 461 -12.67 21.97 -67.31
CA CYS A 461 -11.30 22.50 -67.33
C CYS A 461 -11.18 23.77 -66.46
N GLN A 462 -12.15 24.67 -66.52
CA GLN A 462 -12.13 25.90 -65.73
C GLN A 462 -12.25 25.60 -64.22
N ILE A 463 -13.19 24.75 -63.83
CA ILE A 463 -13.39 24.33 -62.43
C ILE A 463 -12.12 23.66 -61.87
N THR A 464 -11.51 22.77 -62.65
CA THR A 464 -10.30 22.06 -62.24
C THR A 464 -9.12 23.02 -62.06
N VAL A 465 -8.94 24.00 -62.96
CA VAL A 465 -7.88 25.02 -62.85
C VAL A 465 -8.09 25.92 -61.63
N GLU A 466 -9.31 26.40 -61.39
CA GLU A 466 -9.64 27.21 -60.21
C GLU A 466 -9.41 26.43 -58.90
N TYR A 467 -9.80 25.14 -58.87
CA TYR A 467 -9.56 24.27 -57.72
C TYR A 467 -8.07 24.12 -57.39
N PHE A 468 -7.22 23.78 -58.37
CA PHE A 468 -5.79 23.59 -58.13
C PHE A 468 -5.06 24.89 -57.77
N LEU A 469 -5.47 26.03 -58.34
CA LEU A 469 -4.95 27.35 -57.94
C LEU A 469 -5.32 27.68 -56.49
N GLY A 470 -6.57 27.45 -56.10
CA GLY A 470 -7.03 27.63 -54.72
C GLY A 470 -6.34 26.69 -53.73
N PHE A 471 -6.05 25.46 -54.16
CA PHE A 471 -5.28 24.48 -53.39
C PHE A 471 -3.82 24.91 -53.20
N SER A 472 -3.16 25.34 -54.28
CA SER A 472 -1.77 25.86 -54.24
C SER A 472 -1.64 27.05 -53.27
N HIS A 473 -2.56 28.01 -53.34
CA HIS A 473 -2.58 29.15 -52.40
C HIS A 473 -2.71 28.71 -50.93
N LYS A 474 -3.49 27.67 -50.63
CA LYS A 474 -3.59 27.12 -49.26
C LYS A 474 -2.27 26.51 -48.78
N LEU A 475 -1.51 25.87 -49.67
CA LEU A 475 -0.18 25.35 -49.34
C LEU A 475 0.83 26.47 -49.08
N ASP A 476 0.80 27.53 -49.89
CA ASP A 476 1.69 28.69 -49.71
C ASP A 476 1.40 29.43 -48.39
N LEU A 477 0.11 29.60 -48.04
CA LEU A 477 -0.30 30.15 -46.74
C LEU A 477 0.21 29.30 -45.56
N PHE A 478 0.14 27.97 -45.69
CA PHE A 478 0.68 27.07 -44.69
C PHE A 478 2.21 27.24 -44.58
N GLU A 479 2.95 27.29 -45.68
CA GLU A 479 4.40 27.50 -45.64
C GLU A 479 4.81 28.85 -45.00
N ALA A 480 4.03 29.91 -45.26
CA ALA A 480 4.22 31.21 -44.63
C ALA A 480 3.98 31.15 -43.10
N SER A 481 2.97 30.40 -42.66
CA SER A 481 2.66 30.24 -41.23
C SER A 481 3.80 29.56 -40.46
N LEU A 482 4.53 28.63 -41.09
CA LEU A 482 5.68 27.94 -40.51
C LEU A 482 6.88 28.85 -40.23
N LYS A 483 6.93 30.06 -40.81
CA LYS A 483 8.03 31.02 -40.67
C LYS A 483 7.77 32.06 -39.56
N SER A 484 6.55 32.16 -39.03
CA SER A 484 6.22 33.14 -37.99
C SER A 484 6.77 32.70 -36.61
N ARG A 485 7.37 33.63 -35.86
CA ARG A 485 7.88 33.36 -34.51
C ARG A 485 6.74 33.39 -33.51
N ILE A 486 6.70 32.40 -32.64
CA ILE A 486 5.73 32.30 -31.55
C ILE A 486 6.30 33.06 -30.33
N THR A 487 5.55 34.05 -29.85
CA THR A 487 5.89 34.84 -28.66
C THR A 487 5.60 34.07 -27.37
N SER A 488 6.61 33.87 -26.53
CA SER A 488 6.48 33.24 -25.21
C SER A 488 5.86 34.21 -24.19
N LYS A 489 4.81 33.77 -23.47
CA LYS A 489 4.37 34.44 -22.24
C LYS A 489 5.32 34.06 -21.10
N TYR A 490 5.75 35.07 -20.34
CA TYR A 490 6.60 34.92 -19.15
C TYR A 490 5.81 34.23 -18.03
N ILE A 491 6.42 33.28 -17.32
CA ILE A 491 5.85 32.67 -16.11
C ILE A 491 6.35 33.46 -14.90
N GLU A 492 5.44 33.95 -14.07
CA GLU A 492 5.77 34.43 -12.72
C GLU A 492 6.21 33.25 -11.83
N PRO A 493 7.29 33.38 -11.07
CA PRO A 493 7.71 32.33 -10.14
C PRO A 493 6.66 32.14 -9.05
N THR A 494 6.01 30.98 -9.02
CA THR A 494 5.21 30.53 -7.88
C THR A 494 6.02 30.62 -6.58
N GLU A 495 5.48 31.33 -5.59
CA GLU A 495 6.07 31.50 -4.25
C GLU A 495 6.36 30.14 -3.60
N LEU A 496 7.53 30.04 -2.95
CA LEU A 496 7.91 28.87 -2.16
C LEU A 496 6.96 28.78 -0.95
N PRO A 497 6.40 27.60 -0.64
CA PRO A 497 5.67 27.44 0.61
C PRO A 497 6.64 27.68 1.78
N GLU A 498 6.24 28.49 2.75
CA GLU A 498 6.94 28.63 4.04
C GLU A 498 6.88 27.26 4.74
N VAL A 499 8.04 26.61 4.92
CA VAL A 499 8.16 25.32 5.61
C VAL A 499 9.05 25.51 6.84
N ASP A 500 8.41 25.79 7.98
CA ASP A 500 9.06 25.96 9.29
C ASP A 500 9.10 24.63 10.06
N VAL A 501 9.74 23.60 9.50
CA VAL A 501 9.88 22.29 10.16
C VAL A 501 11.35 21.89 10.22
N THR A 502 11.82 21.54 11.42
CA THR A 502 13.15 20.96 11.65
C THR A 502 13.09 19.43 11.71
N PRO A 503 14.14 18.69 11.28
CA PRO A 503 14.17 17.22 11.36
C PRO A 503 14.00 16.66 12.77
N GLU A 504 14.47 17.37 13.80
CA GLU A 504 14.32 16.98 15.22
C GLU A 504 12.85 16.98 15.66
N LEU A 505 12.11 18.03 15.30
CA LEU A 505 10.67 18.15 15.56
C LEU A 505 9.86 17.04 14.87
N PHE A 506 10.24 16.65 13.66
CA PHE A 506 9.57 15.54 12.95
C PHE A 506 9.88 14.18 13.59
N ASN A 507 11.10 13.95 14.07
CA ASN A 507 11.46 12.71 14.77
C ASN A 507 10.73 12.58 16.12
N GLN A 508 10.53 13.69 16.84
CA GLN A 508 9.73 13.71 18.06
C GLN A 508 8.24 13.45 17.77
N PHE A 509 7.68 14.07 16.72
CA PHE A 509 6.32 13.77 16.24
C PHE A 509 6.15 12.30 15.88
N LYS A 510 7.14 11.71 15.18
CA LYS A 510 7.16 10.29 14.82
C LYS A 510 7.11 9.40 16.06
N ALA A 511 7.88 9.71 17.08
CA ALA A 511 7.91 8.95 18.33
C ALA A 511 6.54 8.97 19.03
N VAL A 512 5.93 10.16 19.17
CA VAL A 512 4.62 10.34 19.81
C VAL A 512 3.53 9.59 19.03
N LEU A 513 3.48 9.77 17.71
CA LEU A 513 2.41 9.19 16.91
C LEU A 513 2.54 7.66 16.77
N SER A 514 3.77 7.13 16.73
CA SER A 514 4.01 5.68 16.61
C SER A 514 3.54 4.86 17.81
N ARG A 515 3.39 5.48 18.99
CA ARG A 515 2.89 4.83 20.21
C ARG A 515 1.44 4.37 20.07
N HIS A 516 0.65 5.07 19.26
CA HIS A 516 -0.78 4.81 19.07
C HIS A 516 -1.10 4.07 17.76
N ASN A 517 -0.18 3.23 17.25
CA ASN A 517 -0.45 2.48 16.03
C ASN A 517 -1.62 1.51 16.19
N ASN A 518 -2.43 1.33 15.16
CA ASN A 518 -3.63 0.50 15.18
C ASN A 518 -4.74 0.98 16.14
N CYS A 519 -4.86 2.29 16.34
CA CYS A 519 -5.95 2.89 17.12
C CYS A 519 -7.24 3.10 16.30
N ARG A 520 -8.38 3.19 17.02
CA ARG A 520 -9.67 3.61 16.44
C ARG A 520 -9.69 5.12 16.19
N HIS A 521 -10.65 5.58 15.40
CA HIS A 521 -10.76 7.00 15.05
C HIS A 521 -10.87 7.91 16.28
N ASP A 522 -11.72 7.57 17.25
CA ASP A 522 -11.95 8.39 18.44
C ASP A 522 -10.70 8.49 19.32
N GLU A 523 -9.95 7.40 19.42
CA GLU A 523 -8.69 7.33 20.17
C GLU A 523 -7.60 8.15 19.49
N LEU A 524 -7.44 8.02 18.16
CA LEU A 524 -6.52 8.84 17.37
C LEU A 524 -6.84 10.33 17.48
N PHE A 525 -8.13 10.68 17.39
CA PHE A 525 -8.56 12.08 17.42
C PHE A 525 -8.36 12.69 18.81
N ARG A 526 -8.58 11.91 19.88
CA ARG A 526 -8.30 12.33 21.25
C ARG A 526 -6.81 12.55 21.49
N VAL A 527 -5.96 11.59 21.12
CA VAL A 527 -4.48 11.72 21.21
C VAL A 527 -3.99 12.95 20.43
N MET A 528 -4.54 13.17 19.23
CA MET A 528 -4.19 14.34 18.42
C MET A 528 -4.55 15.67 19.10
N LEU A 529 -5.69 15.75 19.77
CA LEU A 529 -6.16 16.96 20.46
C LEU A 529 -5.45 17.19 21.81
N GLU A 530 -5.06 16.12 22.51
CA GLU A 530 -4.47 16.19 23.85
C GLU A 530 -2.93 16.34 23.80
N GLU A 531 -2.27 15.62 22.89
CA GLU A 531 -0.81 15.51 22.86
C GLU A 531 -0.17 16.24 21.68
N VAL A 532 -0.81 16.24 20.51
CA VAL A 532 -0.14 16.63 19.25
C VAL A 532 -0.35 18.09 18.86
N VAL A 533 -1.53 18.66 19.12
CA VAL A 533 -2.00 19.90 18.49
C VAL A 533 -2.37 20.98 19.52
N THR A 534 -2.23 22.27 19.18
CA THR A 534 -2.73 23.36 20.04
C THR A 534 -4.26 23.40 20.13
N PRO A 535 -4.85 23.81 21.27
CA PRO A 535 -6.31 23.86 21.45
C PRO A 535 -7.02 24.83 20.50
N GLU A 536 -6.30 25.73 19.83
CA GLU A 536 -6.81 26.70 18.85
C GLU A 536 -6.70 26.22 17.39
N PHE A 537 -6.08 25.05 17.16
CA PHE A 537 -5.87 24.53 15.82
C PHE A 537 -7.19 24.09 15.16
N SER A 538 -7.27 24.28 13.85
CA SER A 538 -8.47 23.95 13.10
C SER A 538 -8.75 22.44 13.12
N SER A 539 -9.83 22.03 13.80
CA SER A 539 -10.37 20.66 13.78
C SER A 539 -10.54 20.12 12.34
N ARG A 540 -10.89 20.99 11.38
CA ARG A 540 -10.99 20.64 9.95
C ARG A 540 -9.65 20.27 9.32
N LYS A 541 -8.54 20.93 9.69
CA LYS A 541 -7.20 20.56 9.20
C LYS A 541 -6.74 19.24 9.82
N LEU A 542 -7.10 19.02 11.08
CA LEU A 542 -6.81 17.76 11.77
C LEU A 542 -7.55 16.58 11.13
N GLU A 543 -8.83 16.75 10.84
CA GLU A 543 -9.63 15.73 10.13
C GLU A 543 -9.11 15.44 8.72
N LEU A 544 -8.62 16.48 8.02
CA LEU A 544 -7.97 16.29 6.72
C LEU A 544 -6.65 15.51 6.87
N PHE A 545 -5.92 15.70 7.96
CA PHE A 545 -4.69 14.97 8.24
C PHE A 545 -4.96 13.51 8.62
N THR A 546 -5.95 13.24 9.48
CA THR A 546 -6.31 11.86 9.87
C THR A 546 -6.73 11.03 8.67
N ARG A 547 -7.41 11.64 7.68
CA ARG A 547 -7.76 10.97 6.41
C ARG A 547 -6.55 10.58 5.55
N LEU A 548 -5.35 11.13 5.79
CA LEU A 548 -4.13 10.75 5.07
C LEU A 548 -3.50 9.46 5.63
N ILE A 549 -3.85 9.07 6.86
CA ILE A 549 -3.33 7.87 7.50
C ILE A 549 -4.05 6.65 6.91
N PRO A 550 -3.33 5.63 6.42
CA PRO A 550 -3.93 4.41 5.89
C PRO A 550 -4.81 3.72 6.92
N ILE A 551 -5.95 3.21 6.46
CA ILE A 551 -6.90 2.49 7.29
C ILE A 551 -6.84 1.00 6.96
N LYS A 552 -6.80 0.16 7.98
CA LYS A 552 -6.96 -1.29 7.91
C LYS A 552 -8.33 -1.68 8.49
N SER A 553 -8.92 -2.73 7.94
CA SER A 553 -10.12 -3.36 8.51
C SER A 553 -9.77 -4.06 9.81
N SER A 554 -10.50 -3.74 10.90
CA SER A 554 -10.40 -4.44 12.18
C SER A 554 -10.72 -5.93 11.99
N PRO A 555 -9.95 -6.87 12.57
CA PRO A 555 -10.43 -8.22 12.78
C PRO A 555 -11.45 -8.19 13.92
N ILE A 556 -12.73 -8.41 13.56
CA ILE A 556 -13.84 -8.98 14.37
C ILE A 556 -14.71 -8.03 15.23
N SER A 557 -16.01 -7.98 14.87
CA SER A 557 -17.11 -8.47 15.72
C SER A 557 -18.24 -9.10 14.88
N PRO A 558 -18.46 -10.42 14.98
CA PRO A 558 -19.77 -11.04 14.89
C PRO A 558 -20.22 -11.34 16.32
N ASN A 559 -20.89 -10.39 16.96
CA ASN A 559 -22.04 -10.63 17.83
C ASN A 559 -22.41 -9.32 18.53
N ASP A 560 -23.51 -8.70 18.07
CA ASP A 560 -24.61 -8.47 18.98
C ASP A 560 -25.93 -8.40 18.22
N SER A 561 -26.92 -9.11 18.74
CA SER A 561 -28.33 -9.13 18.34
C SER A 561 -28.69 -9.70 16.95
N ASN A 562 -28.74 -11.03 16.84
CA ASN A 562 -29.88 -11.63 16.13
C ASN A 562 -30.59 -12.58 17.09
N PHE A 563 -31.57 -12.01 17.78
CA PHE A 563 -32.60 -12.73 18.49
C PHE A 563 -33.57 -13.26 17.42
N ASP A 564 -33.27 -14.44 16.85
CA ASP A 564 -34.17 -15.07 15.87
C ASP A 564 -35.46 -15.51 16.57
N LEU A 565 -36.46 -14.64 16.55
CA LEU A 565 -37.86 -15.01 16.68
C LEU A 565 -38.27 -15.80 15.44
N LEU A 566 -38.19 -17.12 15.53
CA LEU A 566 -39.00 -18.01 14.71
C LEU A 566 -40.48 -17.76 15.05
N SER A 567 -41.15 -16.89 14.30
CA SER A 567 -42.59 -16.97 14.08
C SER A 567 -42.90 -16.74 12.62
N SER A 568 -43.13 -17.86 11.93
CA SER A 568 -43.75 -17.93 10.63
C SER A 568 -45.14 -17.27 10.63
N THR A 569 -45.31 -16.17 9.89
CA THR A 569 -46.57 -15.84 9.20
C THR A 569 -46.28 -14.93 8.01
N SER A 570 -46.58 -15.43 6.81
CA SER A 570 -47.10 -14.72 5.62
C SER A 570 -47.06 -13.19 5.64
N PHE A 571 -46.44 -12.56 4.64
CA PHE A 571 -47.06 -11.86 3.50
C PHE A 571 -45.97 -11.09 2.73
N GLU A 572 -46.13 -11.03 1.42
CA GLU A 572 -45.29 -10.31 0.45
C GLU A 572 -45.39 -8.79 0.73
N ASP A 573 -44.26 -8.08 0.93
CA ASP A 573 -44.02 -6.66 0.54
C ASP A 573 -42.81 -5.93 1.21
N ASP A 574 -41.93 -6.57 2.00
CA ASP A 574 -40.89 -5.85 2.78
C ASP A 574 -39.45 -5.79 2.19
N ASP A 575 -39.21 -6.24 0.95
CA ASP A 575 -37.84 -6.28 0.36
C ASP A 575 -37.17 -4.90 0.22
N VAL A 576 -37.93 -3.80 0.17
CA VAL A 576 -37.38 -2.44 -0.01
C VAL A 576 -36.93 -1.82 1.30
N PHE A 577 -37.60 -2.15 2.42
CA PHE A 577 -37.26 -1.61 3.73
C PHE A 577 -36.06 -2.35 4.33
N ASP A 578 -35.96 -3.67 4.10
CA ASP A 578 -34.80 -4.46 4.48
C ASP A 578 -33.53 -4.08 3.72
N GLU A 579 -33.62 -3.73 2.42
CA GLU A 579 -32.46 -3.25 1.65
C GLU A 579 -32.02 -1.85 2.11
N LEU A 580 -32.97 -0.98 2.47
CA LEU A 580 -32.67 0.35 3.02
C LEU A 580 -32.07 0.27 4.42
N GLN A 581 -32.53 -0.68 5.25
CA GLN A 581 -32.00 -0.89 6.59
C GLN A 581 -30.61 -1.55 6.54
N GLN A 582 -30.37 -2.51 5.65
CA GLN A 582 -29.02 -3.03 5.37
C GLN A 582 -28.08 -1.96 4.80
N ARG A 583 -28.58 -1.02 3.99
CA ARG A 583 -27.77 0.12 3.52
C ARG A 583 -27.48 1.11 4.65
N LEU A 584 -28.44 1.36 5.55
CA LEU A 584 -28.24 2.24 6.69
C LEU A 584 -27.25 1.62 7.70
N ASP A 585 -27.39 0.33 7.98
CA ASP A 585 -26.51 -0.43 8.88
C ASP A 585 -25.10 -0.60 8.29
N SER A 586 -24.97 -0.85 6.99
CA SER A 586 -23.66 -0.85 6.33
C SER A 586 -23.00 0.54 6.32
N HIS A 587 -23.78 1.62 6.22
CA HIS A 587 -23.27 2.99 6.34
C HIS A 587 -22.86 3.36 7.78
N LEU A 588 -23.48 2.77 8.80
CA LEU A 588 -23.14 2.96 10.22
C LEU A 588 -22.00 2.05 10.70
N LEU A 589 -21.87 0.83 10.16
CA LEU A 589 -20.75 -0.10 10.41
C LEU A 589 -19.45 0.36 9.73
N LEU A 590 -19.53 1.10 8.62
CA LEU A 590 -18.38 1.60 7.86
C LEU A 590 -17.51 2.64 8.59
N THR A 591 -17.97 3.19 9.73
CA THR A 591 -17.22 4.17 10.53
C THR A 591 -16.53 3.59 11.76
N ASN A 592 -16.96 2.44 12.29
CA ASN A 592 -16.51 1.97 13.62
C ASN A 592 -15.47 0.83 13.61
N ASP A 593 -15.29 0.11 12.49
CA ASP A 593 -14.36 -1.03 12.38
C ASP A 593 -13.08 -0.72 11.59
N LYS A 594 -12.71 0.57 11.51
CA LYS A 594 -11.57 1.06 10.75
C LYS A 594 -10.45 1.49 11.68
N ILE A 595 -9.32 0.79 11.61
CA ILE A 595 -8.15 1.00 12.44
C ILE A 595 -7.08 1.77 11.65
N TYR A 596 -6.44 2.78 12.25
CA TYR A 596 -5.41 3.59 11.60
C TYR A 596 -4.01 2.95 11.70
N ASP A 597 -3.35 2.76 10.54
CA ASP A 597 -1.98 2.26 10.44
C ASP A 597 -0.99 3.42 10.31
N ILE A 598 -0.56 3.91 11.47
CA ILE A 598 0.36 5.02 11.63
C ILE A 598 1.78 4.63 11.20
N LYS A 599 2.20 3.38 11.49
CA LYS A 599 3.54 2.88 11.09
C LYS A 599 3.68 2.85 9.57
N GLU A 600 2.64 2.44 8.85
CA GLU A 600 2.63 2.48 7.38
C GLU A 600 2.61 3.92 6.83
N PHE A 601 1.88 4.84 7.48
CA PHE A 601 1.92 6.26 7.12
C PHE A 601 3.33 6.83 7.21
N ILE A 602 4.01 6.62 8.35
CA ILE A 602 5.38 7.09 8.58
C ILE A 602 6.35 6.44 7.59
N ARG A 603 6.25 5.11 7.39
CA ARG A 603 7.07 4.39 6.41
C ARG A 603 6.92 4.93 5.00
N ARG A 604 5.69 5.26 4.58
CA ARG A 604 5.43 5.89 3.27
C ARG A 604 6.02 7.28 3.19
N PHE A 605 5.89 8.08 4.24
CA PHE A 605 6.45 9.43 4.26
C PHE A 605 7.99 9.41 4.17
N GLU A 606 8.67 8.57 4.95
CA GLU A 606 10.13 8.44 4.96
C GLU A 606 10.70 7.89 3.65
N ASN A 607 9.94 7.02 2.97
CA ASN A 607 10.32 6.50 1.65
C ASN A 607 9.88 7.41 0.48
N GLY A 608 9.50 8.67 0.75
CA GLY A 608 9.13 9.62 -0.29
C GLY A 608 7.83 9.26 -1.04
N PHE A 609 6.90 8.61 -0.35
CA PHE A 609 5.63 8.06 -0.84
C PHE A 609 5.74 6.91 -1.85
N LYS A 610 6.85 6.17 -1.82
CA LYS A 610 7.00 4.94 -2.59
C LYS A 610 5.96 3.90 -2.14
N LEU A 611 5.10 3.47 -3.08
CA LEU A 611 4.12 2.39 -2.90
C LEU A 611 4.79 1.04 -2.69
#